data_AF-A0A7J9GX20-F1
#
_entry.id   AF-A0A7J9GX20-F1
#
_cell.length_a   1.000
_cell.length_b   1.000
_cell.length_c   1.000
_cell.angle_alpha   90.00
_cell.angle_beta   90.00
_cell.angle_gamma   90.00
#
_symmetry.space_group_name_H-M   'P 1'
#
loop_
_entity.id
_entity.type
_entity.pdbx_description
1 polymer ?
#
loop_
_entity_poly.entity_id
_entity_poly.type
_entity_poly.pdbx_seq_one_letter_code
_entity_poly.pdbx_strand_id
1 'polypeptide(L)'
;IISAADEVIDSIDADELAKLFSLKADPEDEDSEKNKKKMETTRDHLAEALYQKGLALAEIESIKGEKPSALAASEAVSSDLRSDLFEENFKELTKWVDVKSSKYGTLYVLRERRFGRLGTALKVLNDMIQDDGEPPKKKFYEMKLSLLDEIGWNHLSTYERQWMHVRFPPSLPLF
;
A
#
# COMPACT_ATOMS: atom_id res chain seq x y z
N ILE A 1 11.94 -6.73 -7.14
CA ILE A 1 10.99 -6.56 -6.01
C ILE A 1 9.98 -7.70 -6.02
N ILE A 2 9.11 -7.81 -7.05
CA ILE A 2 8.09 -8.87 -7.12
C ILE A 2 8.69 -10.28 -6.95
N SER A 3 9.67 -10.68 -7.77
CA SER A 3 10.33 -12.00 -7.64
C SER A 3 10.91 -12.26 -6.25
N ALA A 4 11.53 -11.26 -5.64
CA ALA A 4 12.12 -11.40 -4.30
C ALA A 4 11.03 -11.50 -3.21
N ALA A 5 9.91 -10.80 -3.38
CA ALA A 5 8.77 -10.93 -2.49
C ALA A 5 8.08 -12.30 -2.65
N ASP A 6 7.96 -12.80 -3.88
CA ASP A 6 7.44 -14.14 -4.17
C ASP A 6 8.30 -15.22 -3.50
N GLU A 7 9.62 -15.14 -3.60
CA GLU A 7 10.54 -16.07 -2.91
C GLU A 7 10.34 -16.09 -1.39
N VAL A 8 10.08 -14.92 -0.76
CA VAL A 8 9.79 -14.84 0.68
C VAL A 8 8.43 -15.45 0.99
N ILE A 9 7.40 -15.13 0.20
CA ILE A 9 6.03 -15.65 0.40
C ILE A 9 6.02 -17.17 0.25
N ASP A 10 6.69 -17.71 -0.77
CA ASP A 10 6.76 -19.15 -1.05
C ASP A 10 7.56 -19.91 0.02
N SER A 11 8.48 -19.24 0.72
CA SER A 11 9.24 -19.83 1.82
C SER A 11 8.47 -19.97 3.13
N ILE A 12 7.32 -19.29 3.25
CA ILE A 12 6.50 -19.25 4.47
C ILE A 12 5.26 -20.13 4.29
N ASP A 13 5.07 -21.11 5.17
CA ASP A 13 3.83 -21.88 5.21
C ASP A 13 2.71 -21.04 5.86
N ALA A 14 1.94 -20.37 5.00
CA ALA A 14 0.80 -19.55 5.38
C ALA A 14 -0.29 -20.34 6.11
N ASP A 15 -0.52 -21.61 5.76
CA ASP A 15 -1.57 -22.43 6.38
C ASP A 15 -1.18 -22.85 7.80
N GLU A 16 0.08 -23.24 8.00
CA GLU A 16 0.62 -23.51 9.33
C GLU A 16 0.61 -22.26 10.20
N LEU A 17 1.02 -21.12 9.64
CA LEU A 17 1.00 -19.84 10.35
C LEU A 17 -0.42 -19.48 10.81
N ALA A 18 -1.43 -19.61 9.93
CA ALA A 18 -2.82 -19.32 10.26
C ALA A 18 -3.40 -20.27 11.35
N LYS A 19 -3.06 -21.56 11.28
CA LYS A 19 -3.46 -22.55 12.31
C LYS A 19 -2.87 -22.19 13.66
N LEU A 20 -1.59 -21.80 13.70
CA LEU A 20 -0.90 -21.45 14.95
C LEU A 20 -1.47 -20.19 15.59
N PHE A 21 -1.84 -19.17 14.81
CA PHE A 21 -2.53 -17.98 15.35
C PHE A 21 -3.97 -18.26 15.84
N SER A 22 -4.56 -19.38 15.43
CA SER A 22 -5.86 -19.83 15.96
C SER A 22 -5.73 -20.53 17.32
N LEU A 23 -4.52 -20.98 17.69
CA LEU A 23 -4.23 -21.61 18.98
C LEU A 23 -3.83 -20.56 20.00
N LYS A 24 -4.42 -20.62 21.20
CA LYS A 24 -4.10 -19.70 22.29
C LYS A 24 -2.81 -20.14 22.96
N ALA A 25 -1.78 -19.31 22.90
CA ALA A 25 -0.54 -19.51 23.64
C ALA A 25 -0.82 -19.47 25.15
N ASP A 26 -0.23 -20.39 25.90
CA ASP A 26 -0.22 -20.35 27.36
C ASP A 26 0.78 -19.27 27.82
N PRO A 27 0.33 -18.22 28.55
CA PRO A 27 1.21 -17.13 28.99
C PRO A 27 2.18 -17.51 30.11
N GLU A 28 1.98 -18.66 30.77
CA GLU A 28 2.86 -19.14 31.86
C GLU A 28 4.03 -20.00 31.36
N ASP A 29 4.04 -20.36 30.08
CA ASP A 29 5.12 -21.13 29.45
C ASP A 29 6.04 -20.22 28.60
N GLU A 30 7.29 -20.07 29.04
CA GLU A 30 8.28 -19.25 28.34
C GLU A 30 8.53 -19.72 26.89
N ASP A 31 8.46 -21.02 26.61
CA ASP A 31 8.72 -21.56 25.28
C ASP A 31 7.55 -21.31 24.34
N SER A 32 6.32 -21.37 24.85
CA SER A 32 5.09 -20.93 24.18
C SER A 32 5.17 -19.44 23.80
N GLU A 33 5.59 -18.56 24.71
CA GLU A 33 5.75 -17.13 24.44
C GLU A 33 6.88 -16.81 23.43
N LYS A 34 8.03 -17.51 23.52
CA LYS A 34 9.12 -17.38 22.53
C LYS A 34 8.66 -17.80 21.14
N ASN A 35 7.90 -18.89 21.04
CA ASN A 35 7.37 -19.37 19.78
C ASN A 35 6.34 -18.38 19.21
N LYS A 36 5.43 -17.85 20.02
CA LYS A 36 4.47 -16.83 19.58
C LYS A 36 5.16 -15.59 18.99
N LYS A 37 6.19 -15.06 19.66
CA LYS A 37 6.96 -13.91 19.14
C LYS A 37 7.62 -14.21 17.79
N LYS A 38 8.19 -15.41 17.62
CA LYS A 38 8.74 -15.84 16.33
C LYS A 38 7.64 -15.89 15.26
N MET A 39 6.45 -16.36 15.60
CA MET A 39 5.32 -16.40 14.65
C MET A 39 4.79 -15.00 14.31
N GLU A 40 4.79 -14.07 15.25
CA GLU A 40 4.49 -12.66 14.98
C GLU A 40 5.51 -12.05 14.01
N THR A 41 6.81 -12.32 14.21
CA THR A 41 7.83 -11.84 13.27
C THR A 41 7.72 -12.45 11.88
N THR A 42 7.38 -13.74 11.75
CA THR A 42 7.19 -14.38 10.43
C THR A 42 5.95 -13.85 9.73
N ARG A 43 4.84 -13.61 10.45
CA ARG A 43 3.67 -12.91 9.93
C ARG A 43 4.03 -11.51 9.44
N ASP A 44 4.82 -10.76 10.20
CA ASP A 44 5.22 -9.41 9.82
C ASP A 44 6.10 -9.40 8.56
N HIS A 45 7.01 -10.38 8.41
CA HIS A 45 7.77 -10.58 7.17
C HIS A 45 6.87 -10.94 5.98
N LEU A 46 5.90 -11.84 6.18
CA LEU A 46 4.92 -12.21 5.15
C LEU A 46 4.11 -10.98 4.71
N ALA A 47 3.60 -10.21 5.66
CA ALA A 47 2.83 -9.00 5.39
C ALA A 47 3.66 -7.92 4.68
N GLU A 48 4.94 -7.77 5.06
CA GLU A 48 5.85 -6.84 4.39
C GLU A 48 6.13 -7.27 2.94
N ALA A 49 6.38 -8.56 2.69
CA ALA A 49 6.59 -9.08 1.35
C ALA A 49 5.36 -8.86 0.45
N LEU A 50 4.16 -9.20 0.95
CA LEU A 50 2.88 -8.97 0.27
C LEU A 50 2.65 -7.48 0.00
N TYR A 51 2.97 -6.61 0.96
CA TYR A 51 2.85 -5.15 0.80
C TYR A 51 3.78 -4.62 -0.29
N GLN A 52 5.07 -4.98 -0.27
CA GLN A 52 6.04 -4.55 -1.28
C GLN A 52 5.70 -5.09 -2.68
N LYS A 53 5.22 -6.34 -2.76
CA LYS A 53 4.70 -6.92 -4.01
C LYS A 53 3.51 -6.11 -4.54
N GLY A 54 2.56 -5.77 -3.68
CA GLY A 54 1.38 -4.97 -4.04
C GLY A 54 1.75 -3.59 -4.57
N LEU A 55 2.69 -2.89 -3.93
CA LEU A 55 3.18 -1.58 -4.39
C LEU A 55 3.83 -1.69 -5.78
N ALA A 56 4.69 -2.70 -5.97
CA ALA A 56 5.36 -2.91 -7.25
C ALA A 56 4.38 -3.26 -8.38
N LEU A 57 3.33 -4.05 -8.10
CA LEU A 57 2.28 -4.36 -9.06
C LEU A 57 1.52 -3.09 -9.49
N ALA A 58 1.15 -2.24 -8.54
CA ALA A 58 0.48 -0.96 -8.83
C ALA A 58 1.36 -0.01 -9.65
N GLU A 59 2.66 0.06 -9.36
CA GLU A 59 3.61 0.88 -10.12
C GLU A 59 3.74 0.40 -11.58
N ILE A 60 3.82 -0.91 -11.80
CA ILE A 60 3.88 -1.50 -13.16
C ILE A 60 2.62 -1.15 -13.96
N GLU A 61 1.44 -1.21 -13.35
CA GLU A 61 0.19 -0.84 -14.01
C GLU A 61 0.14 0.64 -14.37
N SER A 62 0.57 1.52 -13.46
CA SER A 62 0.65 2.97 -13.73
C SER A 62 1.54 3.26 -14.95
N ILE A 63 2.72 2.63 -15.02
CA ILE A 63 3.65 2.82 -16.15
C ILE A 63 3.07 2.28 -17.46
N LYS A 64 2.32 1.17 -17.42
CA LYS A 64 1.66 0.58 -18.60
C LYS A 64 0.50 1.43 -19.11
N GLY A 65 -0.23 2.11 -18.22
CA GLY A 65 -1.31 3.03 -18.59
C GLY A 65 -0.83 4.32 -19.27
N GLU A 66 0.39 4.79 -18.96
CA GLU A 66 0.95 6.04 -19.50
C GLU A 66 1.64 5.89 -20.86
N LYS A 67 2.09 4.67 -21.24
CA LYS A 67 2.62 4.39 -22.58
C LYS A 67 1.49 3.90 -23.48
N PRO A 68 1.01 4.69 -24.47
CA PRO A 68 0.16 4.13 -25.51
C PRO A 68 1.06 3.23 -26.36
N SER A 69 1.10 1.94 -26.04
CA SER A 69 1.60 0.94 -26.97
C SER A 69 0.69 0.98 -28.19
N ALA A 70 1.18 1.53 -29.29
CA ALA A 70 0.49 1.72 -30.56
C ALA A 70 0.12 0.41 -31.30
N LEU A 71 -0.14 -0.68 -30.56
CA LEU A 71 -0.37 -2.03 -31.11
C LEU A 71 -1.50 -2.83 -30.46
N ALA A 72 -2.34 -2.24 -29.61
CA ALA A 72 -3.46 -2.97 -28.99
C ALA A 72 -4.84 -2.39 -29.35
N ALA A 73 -5.08 -2.21 -30.65
CA ALA A 73 -6.43 -2.04 -31.20
C ALA A 73 -7.02 -3.42 -31.57
N SER A 74 -7.12 -4.31 -30.58
CA SER A 74 -7.89 -5.55 -30.55
C SER A 74 -7.55 -6.19 -29.20
N GLU A 75 -8.24 -5.88 -28.12
CA GLU A 75 -9.38 -6.66 -27.65
C GLU A 75 -10.00 -5.87 -26.49
N ALA A 76 -10.96 -5.01 -26.82
CA ALA A 76 -12.03 -4.72 -25.89
C ALA A 76 -12.86 -6.01 -25.79
N VAL A 77 -13.25 -6.40 -24.57
CA VAL A 77 -14.03 -7.63 -24.23
C VAL A 77 -13.17 -8.86 -23.91
N SER A 78 -12.40 -8.82 -22.80
CA SER A 78 -12.25 -9.93 -21.82
C SER A 78 -11.09 -9.69 -20.82
N SER A 79 -11.05 -8.54 -20.15
CA SER A 79 -10.07 -8.27 -19.08
C SER A 79 -10.52 -8.75 -17.70
N ASP A 80 -11.79 -9.11 -17.51
CA ASP A 80 -12.36 -9.54 -16.22
C ASP A 80 -11.88 -10.93 -15.73
N LEU A 81 -11.14 -11.67 -16.55
CA LEU A 81 -10.63 -13.01 -16.24
C LEU A 81 -9.10 -13.14 -16.30
N ARG A 82 -8.37 -12.06 -16.58
CA ARG A 82 -6.95 -12.03 -16.20
C ARG A 82 -6.95 -11.86 -14.69
N SER A 83 -6.39 -12.83 -13.97
CA SER A 83 -6.18 -12.72 -12.53
C SER A 83 -5.69 -11.32 -12.21
N ASP A 84 -6.49 -10.57 -11.48
CA ASP A 84 -6.06 -9.26 -10.99
C ASP A 84 -5.04 -9.56 -9.89
N LEU A 85 -3.78 -9.74 -10.30
CA LEU A 85 -2.67 -10.15 -9.44
C LEU A 85 -2.53 -9.20 -8.25
N PHE A 86 -2.86 -7.93 -8.43
CA PHE A 86 -2.87 -6.96 -7.36
C PHE A 86 -4.03 -7.22 -6.39
N GLU A 87 -5.26 -7.42 -6.88
CA GLU A 87 -6.41 -7.70 -6.02
C GLU A 87 -6.27 -9.05 -5.30
N GLU A 88 -5.68 -10.05 -5.94
CA GLU A 88 -5.33 -11.33 -5.32
C GLU A 88 -4.32 -11.14 -4.19
N ASN A 89 -3.21 -10.45 -4.47
CA ASN A 89 -2.20 -10.10 -3.48
C ASN A 89 -2.76 -9.23 -2.34
N PHE A 90 -3.65 -8.30 -2.66
CA PHE A 90 -4.29 -7.42 -1.68
C PHE A 90 -5.24 -8.22 -0.78
N LYS A 91 -6.07 -9.10 -1.34
CA LYS A 91 -6.92 -10.02 -0.57
C LYS A 91 -6.09 -10.90 0.35
N GLU A 92 -4.96 -11.40 -0.13
CA GLU A 92 -4.04 -12.16 0.71
C GLU A 92 -3.52 -11.32 1.86
N LEU A 93 -3.03 -10.10 1.61
CA LEU A 93 -2.57 -9.18 2.65
C LEU A 93 -3.65 -8.88 3.70
N THR A 94 -4.93 -8.72 3.30
CA THR A 94 -6.02 -8.44 4.25
C THR A 94 -6.26 -9.54 5.28
N LYS A 95 -5.80 -10.77 5.03
CA LYS A 95 -5.90 -11.88 6.00
C LYS A 95 -4.93 -11.71 7.17
N TRP A 96 -3.83 -11.00 6.95
CA TRP A 96 -2.70 -10.95 7.87
C TRP A 96 -2.63 -9.64 8.66
N VAL A 97 -3.12 -8.55 8.09
CA VAL A 97 -2.98 -7.20 8.66
C VAL A 97 -4.20 -6.32 8.42
N ASP A 98 -4.35 -5.30 9.28
CA ASP A 98 -5.28 -4.20 9.01
C ASP A 98 -4.69 -3.27 7.95
N VAL A 99 -5.16 -3.42 6.71
CA VAL A 99 -4.74 -2.61 5.55
C VAL A 99 -5.13 -1.13 5.67
N LYS A 100 -6.03 -0.76 6.58
CA LYS A 100 -6.39 0.65 6.84
C LYS A 100 -5.43 1.35 7.79
N SER A 101 -4.54 0.61 8.45
CA SER A 101 -3.51 1.19 9.30
C SER A 101 -2.54 2.07 8.49
N SER A 102 -1.92 3.04 9.16
CA SER A 102 -0.96 3.99 8.55
C SER A 102 0.18 3.28 7.81
N LYS A 103 0.65 2.12 8.32
CA LYS A 103 1.72 1.32 7.70
C LYS A 103 1.38 0.83 6.28
N TYR A 104 0.17 0.35 6.06
CA TYR A 104 -0.27 -0.24 4.79
C TYR A 104 -1.17 0.69 3.96
N GLY A 105 -1.51 1.86 4.51
CA GLY A 105 -2.47 2.79 3.93
C GLY A 105 -2.12 3.25 2.51
N THR A 106 -0.83 3.33 2.15
CA THR A 106 -0.43 3.67 0.76
C THR A 106 -0.99 2.68 -0.25
N LEU A 107 -0.91 1.37 0.03
CA LEU A 107 -1.44 0.35 -0.86
C LEU A 107 -2.97 0.41 -0.92
N TYR A 108 -3.63 0.72 0.21
CA TYR A 108 -5.07 0.94 0.26
C TYR A 108 -5.50 2.14 -0.60
N VAL A 109 -4.78 3.26 -0.52
CA VAL A 109 -5.01 4.45 -1.36
C VAL A 109 -4.90 4.09 -2.84
N LEU A 110 -3.88 3.33 -3.25
CA LEU A 110 -3.70 2.88 -4.63
C LEU A 110 -4.85 1.98 -5.10
N ARG A 111 -5.31 1.05 -4.24
CA ARG A 111 -6.48 0.21 -4.53
C ARG A 111 -7.74 1.05 -4.73
N GLU A 112 -8.03 1.98 -3.81
CA GLU A 112 -9.22 2.83 -3.91
C GLU A 112 -9.18 3.72 -5.16
N ARG A 113 -8.00 4.22 -5.54
CA ARG A 113 -7.78 4.94 -6.79
C ARG A 113 -8.08 4.08 -8.01
N ARG A 114 -7.64 2.81 -8.04
CA ARG A 114 -7.96 1.86 -9.12
C ARG A 114 -9.46 1.62 -9.30
N PHE A 115 -10.22 1.59 -8.21
CA PHE A 115 -11.68 1.47 -8.26
C PHE A 115 -12.41 2.79 -8.54
N GLY A 116 -11.68 3.88 -8.83
CA GLY A 116 -12.25 5.21 -9.06
C GLY A 116 -12.84 5.86 -7.80
N ARG A 117 -12.60 5.30 -6.60
CA ARG A 117 -13.08 5.81 -5.32
C ARG A 117 -12.13 6.86 -4.77
N LEU A 118 -11.90 7.92 -5.56
CA LEU A 118 -10.90 8.95 -5.30
C LEU A 118 -11.13 9.70 -3.97
N GLY A 119 -12.39 9.91 -3.58
CA GLY A 119 -12.72 10.53 -2.28
C GLY A 119 -12.29 9.67 -1.09
N THR A 120 -12.46 8.35 -1.17
CA THR A 120 -11.98 7.41 -0.14
C THR A 120 -10.46 7.37 -0.10
N ALA A 121 -9.82 7.32 -1.27
CA ALA A 121 -8.36 7.38 -1.40
C ALA A 121 -7.79 8.65 -0.75
N LEU A 122 -8.41 9.81 -1.02
CA LEU A 122 -8.03 11.09 -0.44
C LEU A 122 -8.25 11.13 1.08
N LYS A 123 -9.35 10.57 1.57
CA LYS A 123 -9.62 10.49 3.01
C LYS A 123 -8.53 9.70 3.74
N VAL A 124 -8.24 8.48 3.28
CA VAL A 124 -7.21 7.62 3.90
C VAL A 124 -5.85 8.31 3.86
N LEU A 125 -5.51 8.94 2.73
CA LEU A 125 -4.25 9.68 2.61
C LEU A 125 -4.17 10.86 3.58
N ASN A 126 -5.27 11.59 3.78
CA ASN A 126 -5.32 12.66 4.78
C ASN A 126 -5.19 12.11 6.20
N ASP A 127 -5.85 11.00 6.53
CA ASP A 127 -5.74 10.34 7.84
C ASP A 127 -4.27 9.94 8.10
N MET A 128 -3.56 9.43 7.08
CA MET A 128 -2.12 9.13 7.16
C MET A 128 -1.24 10.37 7.32
N ILE A 129 -1.61 11.50 6.69
CA ILE A 129 -0.87 12.76 6.81
C ILE A 129 -1.07 13.41 8.19
N GLN A 130 -2.24 13.22 8.79
CA GLN A 130 -2.62 13.74 10.11
C GLN A 130 -2.11 12.88 11.27
N ASP A 131 -1.42 11.78 10.99
CA ASP A 131 -0.79 10.96 12.01
C ASP A 131 0.36 11.76 12.67
N ASP A 132 0.02 12.49 13.75
CA ASP A 132 0.81 13.53 14.43
C ASP A 132 2.20 13.06 14.94
N GLY A 133 2.48 11.75 14.86
CA GLY A 133 3.75 11.17 15.30
C GLY A 133 4.90 11.26 14.29
N GLU A 134 4.63 11.52 13.01
CA GLU A 134 5.66 11.47 11.96
C GLU A 134 5.92 12.84 11.29
N PRO A 135 7.18 13.13 10.90
CA PRO A 135 7.47 14.34 10.14
C PRO A 135 6.71 14.32 8.81
N PRO A 136 6.28 15.48 8.28
CA PRO A 136 5.58 15.55 7.00
C PRO A 136 6.35 14.80 5.89
N LYS A 137 5.71 13.83 5.26
CA LYS A 137 6.32 13.03 4.18
C LYS A 137 5.96 13.62 2.83
N LYS A 138 6.94 14.16 2.11
CA LYS A 138 6.74 14.81 0.80
C LYS A 138 5.96 13.94 -0.19
N LYS A 139 6.25 12.64 -0.24
CA LYS A 139 5.57 11.67 -1.11
C LYS A 139 4.06 11.61 -0.91
N PHE A 140 3.58 11.76 0.33
CA PHE A 140 2.14 11.75 0.63
C PHE A 140 1.43 12.98 0.08
N TYR A 141 2.07 14.14 0.18
CA TYR A 141 1.52 15.38 -0.38
C TYR A 141 1.60 15.41 -1.91
N GLU A 142 2.63 14.83 -2.53
CA GLU A 142 2.70 14.63 -3.98
C GLU A 142 1.56 13.73 -4.48
N MET A 143 1.30 12.63 -3.78
CA MET A 143 0.17 11.74 -4.07
C MET A 143 -1.18 12.44 -3.83
N LYS A 144 -1.29 13.28 -2.80
CA LYS A 144 -2.48 14.09 -2.53
C LYS A 144 -2.77 15.06 -3.67
N LEU A 145 -1.75 15.75 -4.17
CA LEU A 145 -1.86 16.61 -5.34
C LEU A 145 -2.34 15.84 -6.57
N SER A 146 -1.76 14.67 -6.83
CA SER A 146 -2.18 13.80 -7.94
C SER A 146 -3.66 13.42 -7.83
N LEU A 147 -4.14 13.05 -6.63
CA LEU A 147 -5.56 12.74 -6.42
C LEU A 147 -6.45 13.98 -6.59
N LEU A 148 -6.05 15.14 -6.08
CA LEU A 148 -6.82 16.38 -6.23
C LEU A 148 -6.95 16.81 -7.69
N ASP A 149 -5.87 16.64 -8.48
CA ASP A 149 -5.86 16.90 -9.91
C ASP A 149 -6.80 15.93 -10.65
N GLU A 150 -6.78 14.63 -10.32
CA GLU A 150 -7.68 13.63 -10.92
C GLU A 150 -9.15 13.88 -10.59
N ILE A 151 -9.45 14.33 -9.37
CA ILE A 151 -10.81 14.72 -8.98
C ILE A 151 -11.24 16.02 -9.70
N GLY A 152 -10.29 16.84 -10.15
CA GLY A 152 -10.54 18.14 -10.78
C GLY A 152 -10.71 19.28 -9.79
N TRP A 153 -10.27 19.13 -8.54
CA TRP A 153 -10.35 20.16 -7.49
C TRP A 153 -9.18 21.15 -7.60
N ASN A 154 -9.09 21.83 -8.74
CA ASN A 154 -7.95 22.67 -9.12
C ASN A 154 -7.59 23.74 -8.08
N HIS A 155 -8.58 24.36 -7.45
CA HIS A 155 -8.35 25.36 -6.41
C HIS A 155 -7.60 24.79 -5.20
N LEU A 156 -7.95 23.58 -4.77
CA LEU A 156 -7.24 22.88 -3.69
C LEU A 156 -5.87 22.42 -4.15
N SER A 157 -5.73 21.91 -5.38
CA SER A 157 -4.42 21.55 -5.94
C SER A 157 -3.46 22.73 -5.96
N THR A 158 -3.91 23.91 -6.43
CA THR A 158 -3.08 25.13 -6.47
C THR A 158 -2.64 25.54 -5.07
N TYR A 159 -3.57 25.56 -4.12
CA TYR A 159 -3.27 25.88 -2.72
C TYR A 159 -2.26 24.90 -2.12
N GLU A 160 -2.46 23.60 -2.33
CA GLU A 160 -1.57 22.56 -1.81
C GLU A 160 -0.17 22.65 -2.43
N ARG A 161 -0.02 22.99 -3.72
CA ARG A 161 1.29 23.24 -4.35
C ARG A 161 2.02 24.42 -3.70
N GLN A 162 1.31 25.49 -3.35
CA GLN A 162 1.92 26.62 -2.64
C GLN A 162 2.43 26.19 -1.27
N TRP A 163 1.64 25.41 -0.53
CA TRP A 163 2.05 24.88 0.76
C TRP A 163 3.21 23.91 0.69
N MET A 164 3.37 23.17 -0.41
CA MET A 164 4.55 22.30 -0.61
C MET A 164 5.86 23.07 -0.54
N HIS A 165 5.92 24.30 -1.07
CA HIS A 165 7.12 25.14 -0.98
C HIS A 165 7.44 25.57 0.45
N VAL A 166 6.40 25.77 1.27
CA VAL A 166 6.54 26.17 2.67
C VAL A 166 6.91 24.98 3.55
N ARG A 167 6.25 23.83 3.35
CA ARG A 167 6.50 22.61 4.15
C ARG A 167 7.81 21.93 3.78
N PHE A 168 8.23 22.01 2.52
CA PHE A 168 9.43 21.36 2.00
C PHE A 168 10.35 22.37 1.30
N PRO A 169 10.92 23.34 2.03
CA PRO A 169 11.81 24.32 1.43
C PRO A 169 13.11 23.65 0.95
N PRO A 170 13.76 24.18 -0.10
CA PRO A 170 15.00 23.61 -0.65
C PRO A 170 16.19 23.74 0.31
N SER A 171 16.13 24.72 1.21
CA SER A 171 17.12 24.95 2.25
C SER A 171 16.41 25.47 3.50
N LEU A 172 17.07 25.32 4.65
CA LEU A 172 16.58 25.93 5.88
C LEU A 172 16.54 27.45 5.73
N PRO A 173 15.54 28.13 6.32
CA PRO A 173 15.48 29.59 6.32
C PRO A 173 16.74 30.15 6.98
N LEU A 174 17.25 31.25 6.41
CA LEU A 174 18.29 32.04 7.05
C LEU A 174 17.69 32.68 8.30
N PHE A 175 18.42 32.54 9.41
CA PHE A 175 18.09 32.89 10.80
C PHE A 175 16.96 33.90 11.03
#